data_AF-A0A6J7ZU18-F1
#
_entry.id   AF-A0A6J7ZU18-F1
#
_cell.length_a   1.000
_cell.length_b   1.000
_cell.length_c   1.000
_cell.angle_alpha   90.00
_cell.angle_beta   90.00
_cell.angle_gamma   90.00
#
_symmetry.space_group_name_H-M   'P 1'
#
loop_
_entity.id
_entity.type
_entity.pdbx_description
1 polymer ?
#
loop_
_entity_poly.entity_id
_entity_poly.type
_entity_poly.pdbx_seq_one_letter_code
_entity_poly.pdbx_strand_id
1 'polypeptide(L)'
;MALNKLAIDALDLKDKRVLMRVDFNVPLKEGKITNTQRITAALPTIKYALDNGAKSVVLMSHLGRPDGRKQDKYSMLPVKGELDKLLGKPVTFLSDCVGPEVESACASPAPGTVLLLENLRFHVEEEGKGVDAEGNKVKADKAAVDAFRASLSKLGDVYVNDAFGTAHRAHSSMVGCQLSQRASGFLLKKELTYFAKALVSPERPFLAILGGAKVADKIQLIENMLDKVNEMIIGGGMAFTFLKVLNNMEIGSSLYDEEGAKIVQKLVDKAKANNVTITLPVDVVTGDKFAENAAVGQATVESGIPAGSMLSQRASGFLLKKELTYFAKALVSPERPFLAILEAKVADKIQLIENMLDKVNEMIIGGGMAFTFLKVLNNMEGILQNAAVGQATVESGIPAGSMGLDVGEKSIAMFAEVIGRAKTIVWNGPPGVFEFANFSKGTKSMMDAVVKATQGGATSIIGGGDTATCAAKYNTEDKVSHVSTGGGASLELLEGKDLPGVAALSDA
;
A
#
# COMPACT_ATOMS: atom_id res chain seq x y z
N MET A 1 -0.66 -23.71 -1.06
CA MET A 1 0.80 -23.56 -0.94
C MET A 1 1.26 -23.81 0.50
N ALA A 2 2.27 -24.65 0.71
CA ALA A 2 2.96 -24.71 2.00
C ALA A 2 3.90 -23.50 2.13
N LEU A 3 3.62 -22.62 3.09
CA LEU A 3 4.49 -21.48 3.42
C LEU A 3 5.62 -21.86 4.38
N ASN A 4 5.59 -23.07 4.92
CA ASN A 4 6.68 -23.64 5.70
C ASN A 4 7.73 -24.23 4.75
N LYS A 5 8.85 -23.53 4.58
CA LYS A 5 9.93 -23.89 3.66
C LYS A 5 11.26 -23.93 4.40
N LEU A 6 12.17 -24.78 3.91
CA LEU A 6 13.54 -24.86 4.42
C LEU A 6 14.15 -23.46 4.43
N ALA A 7 14.83 -23.12 5.50
CA ALA A 7 15.50 -21.84 5.68
C ALA A 7 17.00 -22.03 5.88
N ILE A 8 17.78 -20.98 5.60
CA ILE A 8 19.24 -21.02 5.69
C ILE A 8 19.75 -21.45 7.07
N ASP A 9 19.00 -21.16 8.14
CA ASP A 9 19.36 -21.52 9.51
C ASP A 9 19.15 -23.00 9.85
N ALA A 10 18.56 -23.79 8.93
CA ALA A 10 18.47 -25.24 9.01
C ALA A 10 19.49 -25.96 8.10
N LEU A 11 20.36 -25.23 7.40
CA LEU A 11 21.38 -25.82 6.53
C LEU A 11 22.69 -26.07 7.28
N ASP A 12 23.39 -27.15 6.92
CA ASP A 12 24.82 -27.30 7.20
C ASP A 12 25.62 -26.55 6.13
N LEU A 13 26.22 -25.43 6.53
CA LEU A 13 26.93 -24.52 5.65
C LEU A 13 28.45 -24.75 5.67
N LYS A 14 28.96 -25.58 6.57
CA LYS A 14 30.40 -25.73 6.75
C LYS A 14 31.06 -26.25 5.46
N ASP A 15 32.07 -25.51 5.02
CA ASP A 15 32.84 -25.77 3.80
C ASP A 15 32.00 -25.79 2.49
N LYS A 16 30.73 -25.36 2.54
CA LYS A 16 29.83 -25.28 1.38
C LYS A 16 29.98 -23.98 0.62
N ARG A 17 29.78 -24.04 -0.69
CA ARG A 17 29.59 -22.88 -1.57
C ARG A 17 28.10 -22.55 -1.60
N VAL A 18 27.71 -21.37 -1.13
CA VAL A 18 26.31 -20.94 -1.08
C VAL A 18 25.99 -20.13 -2.33
N LEU A 19 25.18 -20.67 -3.25
CA LEU A 19 24.62 -19.90 -4.36
C LEU A 19 23.38 -19.16 -3.87
N MET A 20 23.43 -17.83 -3.86
CA MET A 20 22.39 -17.01 -3.26
C MET A 20 21.77 -16.05 -4.26
N ARG A 21 20.44 -16.17 -4.43
CA ARG A 21 19.63 -15.26 -5.24
C ARG A 21 19.15 -14.10 -4.39
N VAL A 22 19.61 -12.90 -4.70
CA VAL A 22 19.30 -11.66 -3.97
C VAL A 22 18.53 -10.68 -4.85
N ASP A 23 17.84 -9.74 -4.20
CA ASP A 23 17.15 -8.64 -4.88
C ASP A 23 17.97 -7.36 -4.73
N PHE A 24 18.93 -7.15 -5.64
CA PHE A 24 19.70 -5.90 -5.73
C PHE A 24 19.19 -4.98 -6.83
N ASN A 25 17.89 -5.01 -7.13
CA ASN A 25 17.28 -4.09 -8.08
C ASN A 25 17.10 -2.69 -7.45
N VAL A 26 18.21 -1.99 -7.27
CA VAL A 26 18.28 -0.68 -6.61
C VAL A 26 18.07 0.49 -7.58
N PRO A 27 17.48 1.61 -7.12
CA PRO A 27 17.39 2.81 -7.94
C PRO A 27 18.78 3.41 -8.17
N LEU A 28 19.07 3.75 -9.42
CA LEU A 28 20.28 4.44 -9.84
C LEU A 28 19.94 5.85 -10.34
N LYS A 29 20.74 6.84 -9.93
CA LYS A 29 20.77 8.18 -10.53
C LYS A 29 22.20 8.47 -10.94
N GLU A 30 22.43 8.70 -12.24
CA GLU A 30 23.76 8.97 -12.81
C GLU A 30 24.79 7.88 -12.44
N GLY A 31 24.37 6.61 -12.49
CA GLY A 31 25.22 5.46 -12.16
C GLY A 31 25.47 5.24 -10.66
N LYS A 32 24.93 6.10 -9.78
CA LYS A 32 25.06 5.99 -8.32
C LYS A 32 23.78 5.46 -7.69
N ILE A 33 23.93 4.59 -6.70
CA ILE A 33 22.83 4.04 -5.92
C ILE A 33 22.25 5.12 -5.03
N THR A 34 20.95 5.40 -5.15
CA THR A 34 20.25 6.41 -4.34
C THR A 34 19.60 5.83 -3.09
N ASN A 35 19.36 4.52 -3.06
CA ASN A 35 18.80 3.81 -1.92
C ASN A 35 19.43 2.41 -1.81
N THR A 36 20.08 2.14 -0.66
CA THR A 36 20.82 0.90 -0.38
C THR A 36 19.99 -0.15 0.36
N GLN A 37 18.72 0.13 0.70
CA GLN A 37 17.86 -0.72 1.54
C GLN A 37 17.82 -2.18 1.06
N ARG A 38 17.68 -2.38 -0.26
CA ARG A 38 17.67 -3.73 -0.87
C ARG A 38 18.99 -4.48 -0.69
N ILE A 39 20.12 -3.78 -0.72
CA ILE A 39 21.44 -4.38 -0.48
C ILE A 39 21.59 -4.71 1.01
N THR A 40 21.27 -3.74 1.87
CA THR A 40 21.32 -3.89 3.34
C THR A 40 20.45 -5.05 3.81
N ALA A 41 19.28 -5.27 3.21
CA ALA A 41 18.34 -6.32 3.59
C ALA A 41 18.87 -7.75 3.33
N ALA A 42 19.81 -7.93 2.40
CA ALA A 42 20.43 -9.24 2.14
C ALA A 42 21.62 -9.55 3.06
N LEU A 43 22.22 -8.54 3.69
CA LEU A 43 23.42 -8.70 4.52
C LEU A 43 23.28 -9.71 5.66
N PRO A 44 22.13 -9.81 6.37
CA PRO A 44 21.97 -10.81 7.43
C PRO A 44 22.20 -12.24 6.93
N THR A 45 21.65 -12.58 5.76
CA THR A 45 21.79 -13.92 5.16
C THR A 45 23.23 -14.17 4.69
N ILE A 46 23.87 -13.16 4.08
CA ILE A 46 25.27 -13.25 3.62
C ILE A 46 26.21 -13.46 4.81
N LYS A 47 26.06 -12.65 5.87
CA LYS A 47 26.89 -12.73 7.08
C LYS A 47 26.70 -14.07 7.78
N TYR A 48 25.45 -14.51 7.96
CA TYR A 48 25.16 -15.80 8.57
C TYR A 48 25.83 -16.97 7.83
N ALA A 49 25.80 -16.97 6.49
CA ALA A 49 26.47 -18.01 5.73
C ALA A 49 27.98 -18.06 6.02
N LEU A 50 28.64 -16.89 6.02
CA LEU A 50 30.06 -16.79 6.31
C LEU A 50 30.39 -17.17 7.76
N ASP A 51 29.62 -16.67 8.72
CA ASP A 51 29.81 -16.90 10.15
C ASP A 51 29.60 -18.39 10.53
N ASN A 52 28.80 -19.12 9.74
CA ASN A 52 28.58 -20.56 9.89
C ASN A 52 29.50 -21.41 8.99
N GLY A 53 30.62 -20.85 8.55
CA GLY A 53 31.70 -21.61 7.92
C GLY A 53 31.49 -21.93 6.44
N ALA A 54 30.60 -21.22 5.73
CA ALA A 54 30.53 -21.33 4.27
C ALA A 54 31.90 -21.03 3.64
N LYS A 55 32.33 -21.90 2.73
CA LYS A 55 33.56 -21.71 1.95
C LYS A 55 33.44 -20.45 1.11
N SER A 56 32.28 -20.20 0.51
CA SER A 56 32.00 -18.96 -0.22
C SER A 56 30.51 -18.65 -0.31
N VAL A 57 30.20 -17.39 -0.63
CA VAL A 57 28.85 -16.94 -0.99
C VAL A 57 28.91 -16.36 -2.40
N VAL A 58 28.17 -16.96 -3.33
CA VAL A 58 28.05 -16.52 -4.73
C VAL A 58 26.70 -15.82 -4.90
N LEU A 59 26.74 -14.50 -5.07
CA LEU A 59 25.57 -13.64 -5.17
C LEU A 59 25.17 -13.47 -6.63
N MET A 60 23.91 -13.78 -6.95
CA MET A 60 23.32 -13.51 -8.25
C MET A 60 22.08 -12.63 -8.13
N SER A 61 21.99 -11.58 -8.94
CA SER A 61 20.87 -10.62 -8.93
C SER A 61 20.44 -10.25 -10.36
N HIS A 62 19.44 -9.40 -10.46
CA HIS A 62 19.18 -8.60 -11.64
C HIS A 62 19.14 -7.12 -11.26
N LEU A 63 19.26 -6.26 -12.26
CA LEU A 63 19.06 -4.82 -12.15
C LEU A 63 18.34 -4.31 -13.40
N GLY A 64 17.26 -3.56 -13.20
CA GLY A 64 16.51 -2.96 -14.30
C GLY A 64 15.90 -3.97 -15.30
N ARG A 65 15.77 -3.52 -16.54
CA ARG A 65 15.21 -4.27 -17.67
C ARG A 65 16.15 -4.22 -18.88
N PRO A 66 17.22 -5.02 -18.87
CA PRO A 66 18.13 -5.14 -20.01
C PRO A 66 17.55 -5.99 -21.17
N ASP A 67 16.43 -6.68 -20.94
CA ASP A 67 15.69 -7.48 -21.93
C ASP A 67 16.56 -8.52 -22.67
N GLY A 68 17.46 -9.20 -21.94
CA GLY A 68 18.33 -10.24 -22.51
C GLY A 68 19.57 -9.71 -23.24
N ARG A 69 19.95 -8.45 -23.02
CA ARG A 69 21.12 -7.82 -23.66
C ARG A 69 22.04 -7.16 -22.64
N LYS A 70 23.36 -7.26 -22.86
CA LYS A 70 24.35 -6.51 -22.08
C LYS A 70 24.17 -5.01 -22.30
N GLN A 71 23.94 -4.28 -21.21
CA GLN A 71 23.75 -2.83 -21.21
C GLN A 71 24.41 -2.22 -19.97
N ASP A 72 25.43 -1.38 -20.15
CA ASP A 72 26.27 -0.84 -19.07
C ASP A 72 25.47 -0.15 -17.95
N LYS A 73 24.40 0.56 -18.31
CA LYS A 73 23.50 1.24 -17.35
C LYS A 73 22.81 0.29 -16.35
N TYR A 74 22.79 -1.01 -16.63
CA TYR A 74 22.20 -2.04 -15.78
C TYR A 74 23.26 -3.03 -15.25
N SER A 75 24.55 -2.70 -15.32
CA SER A 75 25.59 -3.51 -14.71
C SER A 75 25.45 -3.55 -13.18
N MET A 76 25.84 -4.68 -12.59
CA MET A 76 25.93 -4.90 -11.14
C MET A 76 27.18 -4.27 -10.50
N LEU A 77 28.08 -3.69 -11.30
CA LEU A 77 29.32 -3.10 -10.80
C LEU A 77 29.12 -2.01 -9.72
N PRO A 78 28.14 -1.08 -9.81
CA PRO A 78 27.86 -0.13 -8.73
C PRO A 78 27.47 -0.81 -7.41
N VAL A 79 26.75 -1.94 -7.49
CA VAL A 79 26.33 -2.72 -6.32
C VAL A 79 27.53 -3.36 -5.64
N LYS A 80 28.52 -3.85 -6.40
CA LYS A 80 29.77 -4.36 -5.83
C LYS A 80 30.44 -3.32 -4.92
N GLY A 81 30.56 -2.08 -5.42
CA GLY A 81 31.22 -1.01 -4.66
C GLY A 81 30.52 -0.68 -3.34
N GLU A 82 29.21 -0.90 -3.26
CA GLU A 82 28.44 -0.71 -2.03
C GLU A 82 28.52 -1.92 -1.09
N LEU A 83 28.50 -3.15 -1.65
CA LEU A 83 28.70 -4.37 -0.87
C LEU A 83 30.07 -4.41 -0.18
N ASP A 84 31.14 -3.97 -0.85
CA ASP A 84 32.48 -3.88 -0.24
C ASP A 84 32.44 -3.09 1.06
N LYS A 85 31.78 -1.93 1.04
CA LYS A 85 31.66 -1.03 2.20
C LYS A 85 30.81 -1.66 3.29
N LEU A 86 29.64 -2.19 2.93
CA LEU A 86 28.65 -2.71 3.89
C LEU A 86 29.09 -4.03 4.55
N LEU A 87 29.86 -4.86 3.84
CA LEU A 87 30.45 -6.08 4.38
C LEU A 87 31.78 -5.83 5.09
N GLY A 88 32.44 -4.70 4.84
CA GLY A 88 33.77 -4.41 5.37
C GLY A 88 34.85 -5.35 4.82
N LYS A 89 34.61 -5.96 3.66
CA LYS A 89 35.56 -6.88 3.01
C LYS A 89 35.41 -6.85 1.49
N PRO A 90 36.46 -7.20 0.73
CA PRO A 90 36.41 -7.20 -0.73
C PRO A 90 35.41 -8.24 -1.26
N VAL A 91 34.58 -7.82 -2.21
CA VAL A 91 33.72 -8.67 -3.03
C VAL A 91 34.36 -8.85 -4.41
N THR A 92 34.51 -10.10 -4.83
CA THR A 92 35.00 -10.42 -6.18
C THR A 92 33.87 -10.24 -7.18
N PHE A 93 34.04 -9.32 -8.15
CA PHE A 93 33.09 -9.16 -9.24
C PHE A 93 33.45 -10.06 -10.42
N LEU A 94 32.48 -10.77 -10.98
CA LEU A 94 32.63 -11.52 -12.22
C LEU A 94 31.83 -10.81 -13.32
N SER A 95 32.45 -10.60 -14.49
CA SER A 95 31.89 -9.86 -15.63
C SER A 95 30.77 -10.62 -16.38
N ASP A 96 30.50 -11.84 -15.96
CA ASP A 96 29.38 -12.66 -16.43
C ASP A 96 28.79 -13.45 -15.25
N CYS A 97 27.70 -14.17 -15.48
CA CYS A 97 27.01 -14.98 -14.49
C CYS A 97 27.05 -16.49 -14.77
N VAL A 98 27.52 -16.88 -15.95
CA VAL A 98 27.65 -18.28 -16.39
C VAL A 98 28.90 -18.45 -17.24
N GLY A 99 29.23 -19.70 -17.56
CA GLY A 99 30.32 -20.04 -18.47
C GLY A 99 31.64 -20.41 -17.79
N PRO A 100 32.66 -20.83 -18.56
CA PRO A 100 33.85 -21.50 -18.02
C PRO A 100 34.65 -20.67 -17.01
N GLU A 101 34.78 -19.36 -17.25
CA GLU A 101 35.52 -18.46 -16.36
C GLU A 101 34.81 -18.30 -15.00
N VAL A 102 33.48 -18.15 -15.03
CA VAL A 102 32.64 -18.02 -13.84
C VAL A 102 32.61 -19.34 -13.05
N GLU A 103 32.44 -20.46 -13.75
CA GLU A 103 32.45 -21.80 -13.15
C GLU A 103 33.79 -22.09 -12.48
N SER A 104 34.91 -21.76 -13.13
CA SER A 104 36.27 -21.92 -12.58
C SER A 104 36.48 -21.06 -11.33
N ALA A 105 36.11 -19.78 -11.38
CA ALA A 105 36.22 -18.87 -10.24
C ALA A 105 35.38 -19.33 -9.02
N CYS A 106 34.23 -19.96 -9.26
CA CYS A 106 33.34 -20.46 -8.21
C CYS A 106 33.66 -21.91 -7.77
N ALA A 107 34.51 -22.66 -8.46
CA ALA A 107 34.75 -24.08 -8.18
C ALA A 107 35.44 -24.29 -6.82
N SER A 108 36.48 -23.50 -6.52
CA SER A 108 37.20 -23.59 -5.25
C SER A 108 37.82 -22.25 -4.84
N PRO A 109 37.01 -21.23 -4.54
CA PRO A 109 37.50 -19.97 -4.01
C PRO A 109 38.14 -20.16 -2.61
N ALA A 110 38.89 -19.15 -2.18
CA ALA A 110 39.41 -19.10 -0.82
C ALA A 110 38.26 -19.11 0.20
N PRO A 111 38.45 -19.71 1.40
CA PRO A 111 37.42 -19.68 2.44
C PRO A 111 36.98 -18.26 2.80
N GLY A 112 35.67 -18.06 2.92
CA GLY A 112 35.06 -16.78 3.24
C GLY A 112 34.98 -15.78 2.08
N THR A 113 35.27 -16.19 0.83
CA THR A 113 35.12 -15.34 -0.35
C THR A 113 33.65 -15.03 -0.62
N VAL A 114 33.37 -13.77 -0.98
CA VAL A 114 32.08 -13.33 -1.52
C VAL A 114 32.27 -12.97 -2.99
N LEU A 115 31.50 -13.60 -3.87
CA LEU A 115 31.49 -13.32 -5.30
C LEU A 115 30.16 -12.64 -5.67
N LEU A 116 30.19 -11.61 -6.51
CA LEU A 116 29.02 -11.03 -7.15
C LEU A 116 29.11 -11.26 -8.65
N LEU A 117 28.11 -11.95 -9.19
CA LEU A 117 27.95 -12.15 -10.62
C LEU A 117 27.38 -10.90 -11.30
N GLU A 118 27.64 -10.77 -12.59
CA GLU A 118 26.96 -9.77 -13.42
C GLU A 118 25.44 -10.07 -13.53
N ASN A 119 24.68 -9.08 -14.00
CA ASN A 119 23.24 -9.07 -14.11
C ASN A 119 22.69 -10.29 -14.89
N LEU A 120 21.91 -11.14 -14.22
CA LEU A 120 21.34 -12.33 -14.86
C LEU A 120 20.47 -12.02 -16.09
N ARG A 121 19.80 -10.86 -16.11
CA ARG A 121 18.93 -10.48 -17.24
C ARG A 121 19.70 -10.00 -18.46
N PHE A 122 21.03 -9.98 -18.42
CA PHE A 122 21.83 -9.88 -19.65
C PHE A 122 21.73 -11.13 -20.52
N HIS A 123 21.25 -12.24 -19.97
CA HIS A 123 20.95 -13.47 -20.68
C HIS A 123 19.45 -13.62 -20.87
N VAL A 124 19.00 -13.88 -22.10
CA VAL A 124 17.57 -14.04 -22.44
C VAL A 124 16.95 -15.25 -21.74
N GLU A 125 17.79 -16.23 -21.40
CA GLU A 125 17.48 -17.48 -20.71
C GLU A 125 17.01 -17.28 -19.26
N GLU A 126 17.30 -16.13 -18.64
CA GLU A 126 16.83 -15.82 -17.29
C GLU A 126 15.30 -15.62 -17.27
N GLU A 127 14.77 -14.79 -18.17
CA GLU A 127 13.33 -14.51 -18.26
C GLU A 127 12.62 -15.41 -19.30
N GLY A 128 13.39 -16.13 -20.12
CA GLY A 128 12.92 -16.96 -21.24
C GLY A 128 12.47 -16.15 -22.47
N LYS A 129 12.57 -14.82 -22.41
CA LYS A 129 12.18 -13.88 -23.46
C LYS A 129 12.94 -12.57 -23.31
N GLY A 130 13.10 -11.83 -24.40
CA GLY A 130 13.82 -10.56 -24.43
C GLY A 130 13.57 -9.80 -25.74
N VAL A 131 14.47 -8.89 -26.06
CA VAL A 131 14.48 -8.17 -27.34
C VAL A 131 15.87 -8.21 -27.98
N ASP A 132 15.93 -8.32 -29.32
CA ASP A 132 17.18 -8.26 -30.07
C ASP A 132 17.69 -6.81 -30.24
N ALA A 133 18.78 -6.62 -30.99
CA ALA A 133 19.37 -5.30 -31.25
C ALA A 133 18.38 -4.35 -31.97
N GLU A 134 17.54 -4.91 -32.83
CA GLU A 134 16.55 -4.25 -33.67
C GLU A 134 15.22 -3.97 -32.94
N GLY A 135 15.05 -4.52 -31.72
CA GLY A 135 13.86 -4.33 -30.89
C GLY A 135 12.76 -5.35 -31.11
N ASN A 136 13.01 -6.42 -31.87
CA ASN A 136 12.06 -7.51 -32.04
C ASN A 136 12.04 -8.42 -30.80
N LYS A 137 10.87 -9.00 -30.51
CA LYS A 137 10.71 -9.94 -29.40
C LYS A 137 11.43 -11.24 -29.70
N VAL A 138 12.29 -11.67 -28.78
CA VAL A 138 13.01 -12.95 -28.83
C VAL A 138 12.49 -13.85 -27.73
N LYS A 139 12.42 -15.16 -28.00
CA LYS A 139 12.15 -16.20 -27.01
C LYS A 139 13.37 -17.10 -26.93
N ALA A 140 13.81 -17.40 -25.70
CA ALA A 140 14.96 -18.27 -25.49
C ALA A 140 14.62 -19.71 -25.93
N ASP A 141 15.57 -20.37 -26.57
CA ASP A 141 15.47 -21.80 -26.86
C ASP A 141 15.47 -22.61 -25.55
N LYS A 142 14.72 -23.71 -25.52
CA LYS A 142 14.60 -24.54 -24.30
C LYS A 142 15.94 -25.16 -23.89
N ALA A 143 16.74 -25.65 -24.85
CA ALA A 143 18.04 -26.23 -24.54
C ALA A 143 19.02 -25.16 -24.05
N ALA A 144 18.93 -23.94 -24.57
CA ALA A 144 19.72 -22.80 -24.06
C ALA A 144 19.34 -22.46 -22.61
N VAL A 145 18.04 -22.42 -22.28
CA VAL A 145 17.55 -22.24 -20.91
C VAL A 145 18.06 -23.35 -19.98
N ASP A 146 18.00 -24.59 -20.42
CA ASP A 146 18.47 -25.74 -19.63
C ASP A 146 20.00 -25.67 -19.41
N ALA A 147 20.78 -25.30 -20.42
CA ALA A 147 22.23 -25.08 -20.29
C ALA A 147 22.58 -23.93 -19.34
N PHE A 148 21.85 -22.81 -19.42
CA PHE A 148 22.02 -21.66 -18.52
C PHE A 148 21.77 -22.06 -17.07
N ARG A 149 20.67 -22.77 -16.80
CA ARG A 149 20.33 -23.30 -15.47
C ARG A 149 21.35 -24.29 -14.94
N ALA A 150 21.88 -25.16 -15.80
CA ALA A 150 22.93 -26.10 -15.44
C ALA A 150 24.23 -25.37 -15.05
N SER A 151 24.61 -24.31 -15.79
CA SER A 151 25.78 -23.50 -15.46
C SER A 151 25.62 -22.79 -14.11
N LEU A 152 24.48 -22.14 -13.86
CA LEU A 152 24.18 -21.53 -12.55
C LEU A 152 24.26 -22.55 -11.41
N SER A 153 23.71 -23.75 -11.61
CA SER A 153 23.68 -24.79 -10.57
C SER A 153 25.08 -25.26 -10.15
N LYS A 154 26.09 -25.21 -11.02
CA LYS A 154 27.47 -25.59 -10.69
C LYS A 154 28.17 -24.62 -9.72
N LEU A 155 27.64 -23.41 -9.57
CA LEU A 155 28.28 -22.32 -8.82
C LEU A 155 28.14 -22.48 -7.30
N GLY A 156 27.30 -23.39 -6.83
CA GLY A 156 27.10 -23.66 -5.41
C GLY A 156 26.86 -25.14 -5.11
N ASP A 157 26.93 -25.47 -3.83
CA ASP A 157 26.58 -26.79 -3.28
C ASP A 157 25.18 -26.76 -2.64
N VAL A 158 24.76 -25.58 -2.16
CA VAL A 158 23.40 -25.29 -1.68
C VAL A 158 22.86 -24.02 -2.33
N TYR A 159 21.54 -23.96 -2.52
CA TYR A 159 20.86 -22.79 -3.07
C TYR A 159 20.07 -22.06 -1.99
N VAL A 160 20.21 -20.74 -1.94
CA VAL A 160 19.45 -19.86 -1.04
C VAL A 160 18.73 -18.80 -1.85
N ASN A 161 17.40 -18.75 -1.77
CA ASN A 161 16.60 -17.66 -2.35
C ASN A 161 16.27 -16.62 -1.28
N ASP A 162 16.74 -15.40 -1.47
CA ASP A 162 16.44 -14.26 -0.61
C ASP A 162 15.78 -13.10 -1.38
N ALA A 163 15.25 -13.39 -2.58
CA ALA A 163 14.69 -12.42 -3.51
C ALA A 163 13.17 -12.57 -3.66
N PHE A 164 12.42 -12.36 -2.57
CA PHE A 164 10.95 -12.53 -2.56
C PHE A 164 10.24 -11.73 -3.65
N GLY A 165 10.71 -10.52 -3.96
CA GLY A 165 10.13 -9.67 -5.01
C GLY A 165 10.11 -10.31 -6.41
N THR A 166 10.94 -11.33 -6.66
CA THR A 166 10.99 -12.06 -7.93
C THR A 166 10.33 -13.44 -7.86
N ALA A 167 9.90 -13.88 -6.68
CA ALA A 167 9.42 -15.25 -6.45
C ALA A 167 8.10 -15.60 -7.18
N HIS A 168 7.33 -14.61 -7.61
CA HIS A 168 6.16 -14.79 -8.48
C HIS A 168 6.52 -15.20 -9.93
N ARG A 169 7.80 -15.15 -10.30
CA ARG A 169 8.25 -15.42 -11.66
C ARG A 169 8.94 -16.77 -11.77
N ALA A 170 8.61 -17.53 -12.81
CA ALA A 170 9.26 -18.79 -13.14
C ALA A 170 10.59 -18.59 -13.89
N HIS A 171 11.39 -17.62 -13.47
CA HIS A 171 12.70 -17.31 -14.07
C HIS A 171 13.73 -18.39 -13.74
N SER A 172 14.78 -18.51 -14.56
CA SER A 172 15.80 -19.55 -14.39
C SER A 172 16.47 -19.53 -13.02
N SER A 173 16.81 -18.36 -12.49
CA SER A 173 17.35 -18.20 -11.14
C SER A 173 16.40 -18.51 -9.98
N MET A 174 15.08 -18.55 -10.24
CA MET A 174 14.05 -18.84 -9.24
C MET A 174 13.71 -20.33 -9.16
N VAL A 175 13.67 -21.01 -10.32
CA VAL A 175 13.17 -22.40 -10.41
C VAL A 175 14.17 -23.37 -11.02
N GLY A 176 15.26 -22.89 -11.61
CA GLY A 176 16.19 -23.67 -12.41
C GLY A 176 17.42 -24.20 -11.67
N CYS A 177 17.71 -23.70 -10.46
CA CYS A 177 18.84 -24.17 -9.66
C CYS A 177 18.46 -25.47 -8.91
N GLN A 178 18.70 -26.63 -9.51
CA GLN A 178 18.25 -27.93 -8.99
C GLN A 178 19.21 -28.58 -7.98
N LEU A 179 19.75 -27.79 -7.06
CA LEU A 179 20.53 -28.32 -5.93
C LEU A 179 19.63 -29.08 -4.95
N SER A 180 20.16 -30.05 -4.20
CA SER A 180 19.37 -30.91 -3.31
C SER A 180 18.71 -30.13 -2.17
N GLN A 181 19.39 -29.11 -1.65
CA GLN A 181 18.88 -28.21 -0.64
C GLN A 181 18.67 -26.82 -1.24
N ARG A 182 17.39 -26.39 -1.25
CA ARG A 182 16.95 -25.07 -1.74
C ARG A 182 16.22 -24.39 -0.61
N ALA A 183 16.90 -23.46 0.06
CA ALA A 183 16.40 -22.79 1.24
C ALA A 183 16.00 -21.34 0.96
N SER A 184 15.18 -20.78 1.83
CA SER A 184 14.97 -19.34 1.92
C SER A 184 16.10 -18.68 2.71
N GLY A 185 16.52 -17.49 2.29
CA GLY A 185 17.28 -16.58 3.14
C GLY A 185 16.38 -15.91 4.19
N PHE A 186 16.94 -15.09 5.07
CA PHE A 186 16.17 -14.50 6.16
C PHE A 186 15.11 -13.50 5.70
N LEU A 187 15.33 -12.77 4.61
CA LEU A 187 14.34 -11.85 4.06
C LEU A 187 13.14 -12.64 3.56
N LEU A 188 13.36 -13.63 2.70
CA LEU A 188 12.27 -14.47 2.19
C LEU A 188 11.59 -15.25 3.32
N LYS A 189 12.35 -15.81 4.27
CA LYS A 189 11.79 -16.48 5.46
C LYS A 189 10.85 -15.56 6.24
N LYS A 190 11.26 -14.30 6.47
CA LYS A 190 10.45 -13.30 7.18
C LYS A 190 9.14 -13.02 6.43
N GLU A 191 9.22 -12.82 5.10
CA GLU A 191 8.04 -12.62 4.25
C GLU A 191 7.05 -13.79 4.40
N LEU A 192 7.52 -15.03 4.21
CA LEU A 192 6.69 -16.23 4.34
C LEU A 192 6.09 -16.38 5.74
N THR A 193 6.87 -16.09 6.78
CA THR A 193 6.42 -16.16 8.18
C THR A 193 5.25 -15.21 8.44
N TYR A 194 5.35 -13.95 8.01
CA TYR A 194 4.30 -12.96 8.23
C TYR A 194 3.06 -13.24 7.36
N PHE A 195 3.24 -13.57 6.08
CA PHE A 195 2.10 -13.95 5.24
C PHE A 195 1.41 -15.23 5.72
N ALA A 196 2.14 -16.19 6.29
CA ALA A 196 1.54 -17.38 6.89
C ALA A 196 0.65 -17.03 8.09
N LYS A 197 1.10 -16.12 8.97
CA LYS A 197 0.28 -15.62 10.08
C LYS A 197 -1.03 -15.02 9.58
N ALA A 198 -1.02 -14.25 8.49
CA ALA A 198 -2.24 -13.62 7.97
C ALA A 198 -3.13 -14.57 7.14
N LEU A 199 -2.54 -15.47 6.34
CA LEU A 199 -3.28 -16.24 5.33
C LEU A 199 -3.66 -17.65 5.75
N VAL A 200 -2.98 -18.22 6.76
CA VAL A 200 -3.22 -19.62 7.21
C VAL A 200 -4.00 -19.67 8.51
N SER A 201 -3.56 -18.93 9.54
CA SER A 201 -4.20 -18.93 10.86
C SER A 201 -4.16 -17.54 11.51
N PRO A 202 -4.88 -16.55 10.93
CA PRO A 202 -4.89 -15.20 11.46
C PRO A 202 -5.59 -15.10 12.80
N GLU A 203 -5.03 -14.29 13.71
CA GLU A 203 -5.75 -13.82 14.88
C GLU A 203 -6.86 -12.87 14.44
N ARG A 204 -8.04 -13.00 15.06
CA ARG A 204 -9.25 -12.28 14.66
C ARG A 204 -9.66 -11.23 15.70
N PRO A 205 -10.22 -10.07 15.28
CA PRO A 205 -10.66 -9.74 13.93
C PRO A 205 -9.51 -9.52 12.93
N PHE A 206 -9.62 -10.13 11.74
CA PHE A 206 -8.69 -9.93 10.63
C PHE A 206 -9.22 -8.84 9.71
N LEU A 207 -8.49 -7.74 9.59
CA LEU A 207 -8.80 -6.59 8.74
C LEU A 207 -7.92 -6.57 7.48
N ALA A 208 -8.55 -6.40 6.31
CA ALA A 208 -7.87 -5.90 5.12
C ALA A 208 -8.14 -4.40 4.92
N ILE A 209 -7.10 -3.64 4.61
CA ILE A 209 -7.21 -2.23 4.20
C ILE A 209 -6.74 -2.14 2.76
N LEU A 210 -7.64 -1.76 1.86
CA LEU A 210 -7.37 -1.67 0.43
C LEU A 210 -7.59 -0.23 -0.03
N GLY A 211 -6.65 0.28 -0.82
CA GLY A 211 -6.75 1.59 -1.45
C GLY A 211 -6.05 1.63 -2.80
N GLY A 212 -5.90 2.82 -3.37
CA GLY A 212 -5.36 3.02 -4.71
C GLY A 212 -6.41 3.51 -5.72
N ALA A 213 -6.03 3.54 -6.99
CA ALA A 213 -6.78 4.25 -8.03
C ALA A 213 -7.94 3.46 -8.66
N LYS A 214 -7.76 2.17 -8.92
CA LYS A 214 -8.67 1.35 -9.74
C LYS A 214 -9.11 0.09 -9.02
N VAL A 215 -10.35 -0.32 -9.26
CA VAL A 215 -10.93 -1.56 -8.72
C VAL A 215 -10.50 -2.77 -9.55
N ALA A 216 -10.44 -2.63 -10.87
CA ALA A 216 -10.10 -3.68 -11.83
C ALA A 216 -8.76 -4.35 -11.52
N ASP A 217 -7.76 -3.56 -11.12
CA ASP A 217 -6.42 -4.05 -10.76
C ASP A 217 -6.41 -4.84 -9.45
N LYS A 218 -7.50 -4.80 -8.67
CA LYS A 218 -7.60 -5.43 -7.33
C LYS A 218 -8.76 -6.41 -7.20
N ILE A 219 -9.46 -6.76 -8.28
CA ILE A 219 -10.62 -7.66 -8.22
C ILE A 219 -10.22 -9.00 -7.59
N GLN A 220 -9.16 -9.64 -8.11
CA GLN A 220 -8.71 -10.93 -7.61
C GLN A 220 -8.25 -10.86 -6.14
N LEU A 221 -7.59 -9.76 -5.77
CA LEU A 221 -7.18 -9.50 -4.39
C LEU A 221 -8.40 -9.41 -3.47
N ILE A 222 -9.38 -8.57 -3.82
CA ILE A 222 -10.62 -8.42 -3.02
C ILE A 222 -11.33 -9.76 -2.92
N GLU A 223 -11.55 -10.45 -4.04
CA GLU A 223 -12.24 -11.74 -4.06
C GLU A 223 -11.58 -12.76 -3.12
N ASN A 224 -10.26 -12.90 -3.16
CA ASN A 224 -9.53 -13.85 -2.30
C ASN A 224 -9.47 -13.40 -0.83
N MET A 225 -9.41 -12.11 -0.55
CA MET A 225 -9.39 -11.59 0.83
C MET A 225 -10.75 -11.71 1.50
N LEU A 226 -11.86 -11.56 0.75
CA LEU A 226 -13.22 -11.75 1.27
C LEU A 226 -13.47 -13.16 1.81
N ASP A 227 -12.68 -14.17 1.42
CA ASP A 227 -12.77 -15.53 1.97
C ASP A 227 -12.03 -15.69 3.32
N LYS A 228 -11.29 -14.66 3.75
CA LYS A 228 -10.36 -14.75 4.90
C LYS A 228 -10.64 -13.74 5.99
N VAL A 229 -10.92 -12.49 5.62
CA VAL A 229 -11.05 -11.38 6.56
C VAL A 229 -12.38 -11.39 7.31
N ASN A 230 -12.42 -10.67 8.43
CA ASN A 230 -13.67 -10.31 9.11
C ASN A 230 -14.15 -8.94 8.65
N GLU A 231 -13.21 -8.04 8.33
CA GLU A 231 -13.49 -6.65 8.00
C GLU A 231 -12.62 -6.19 6.84
N MET A 232 -13.15 -5.27 6.03
CA MET A 232 -12.45 -4.69 4.90
C MET A 232 -12.71 -3.20 4.82
N ILE A 233 -11.65 -2.38 4.86
CA ILE A 233 -11.72 -0.96 4.51
C ILE A 233 -11.37 -0.83 3.03
N ILE A 234 -12.18 -0.09 2.27
CA ILE A 234 -11.89 0.29 0.88
C ILE A 234 -11.82 1.81 0.81
N GLY A 235 -10.62 2.36 0.62
CA GLY A 235 -10.36 3.80 0.47
C GLY A 235 -9.78 4.16 -0.90
N GLY A 236 -9.21 5.36 -1.01
CA GLY A 236 -8.54 5.82 -2.24
C GLY A 236 -9.52 6.12 -3.38
N GLY A 237 -8.97 6.32 -4.58
CA GLY A 237 -9.75 6.57 -5.79
C GLY A 237 -10.75 5.46 -6.12
N MET A 238 -10.41 4.21 -5.81
CA MET A 238 -11.28 3.06 -6.06
C MET A 238 -12.58 3.09 -5.23
N ALA A 239 -12.60 3.78 -4.07
CA ALA A 239 -13.80 3.91 -3.25
C ALA A 239 -14.92 4.67 -3.98
N PHE A 240 -14.60 5.60 -4.88
CA PHE A 240 -15.61 6.36 -5.64
C PHE A 240 -16.41 5.48 -6.59
N THR A 241 -15.80 4.43 -7.18
CA THR A 241 -16.55 3.42 -7.96
C THR A 241 -17.56 2.69 -7.08
N PHE A 242 -17.19 2.29 -5.86
CA PHE A 242 -18.12 1.66 -4.92
C PHE A 242 -19.25 2.60 -4.50
N LEU A 243 -18.93 3.83 -4.09
CA LEU A 243 -19.91 4.82 -3.66
C LEU A 243 -20.88 5.21 -4.78
N LYS A 244 -20.40 5.35 -6.02
CA LYS A 244 -21.26 5.63 -7.16
C LYS A 244 -22.21 4.47 -7.45
N VAL A 245 -21.74 3.23 -7.43
CA VAL A 245 -22.58 2.05 -7.73
C VAL A 245 -23.58 1.75 -6.60
N LEU A 246 -23.14 1.81 -5.34
CA LEU A 246 -23.94 1.37 -4.19
C LEU A 246 -24.87 2.46 -3.65
N ASN A 247 -24.44 3.73 -3.70
CA ASN A 247 -25.17 4.85 -3.12
C ASN A 247 -25.72 5.80 -4.17
N ASN A 248 -25.46 5.56 -5.47
CA ASN A 248 -25.78 6.51 -6.54
C ASN A 248 -25.21 7.92 -6.27
N MET A 249 -24.03 7.97 -5.64
CA MET A 249 -23.37 9.20 -5.23
C MET A 249 -22.84 9.96 -6.45
N GLU A 250 -23.06 11.27 -6.52
CA GLU A 250 -22.34 12.14 -7.45
C GLU A 250 -20.87 12.27 -7.04
N ILE A 251 -19.96 11.93 -7.97
CA ILE A 251 -18.52 11.87 -7.70
C ILE A 251 -17.71 12.96 -8.42
N GLY A 252 -18.36 13.92 -9.08
CA GLY A 252 -17.68 14.96 -9.86
C GLY A 252 -16.71 14.36 -10.88
N SER A 253 -15.47 14.86 -10.87
CA SER A 253 -14.35 14.41 -11.70
C SER A 253 -13.47 13.35 -11.02
N SER A 254 -13.94 12.73 -9.93
CA SER A 254 -13.19 11.69 -9.22
C SER A 254 -13.00 10.44 -10.10
N LEU A 255 -12.01 9.62 -9.75
CA LEU A 255 -11.70 8.40 -10.50
C LEU A 255 -12.91 7.46 -10.52
N TYR A 256 -13.27 7.02 -11.73
CA TYR A 256 -14.31 6.03 -11.94
C TYR A 256 -13.80 4.93 -12.86
N ASP A 257 -13.80 3.72 -12.35
CA ASP A 257 -13.42 2.51 -13.06
C ASP A 257 -14.67 1.79 -13.60
N GLU A 258 -14.94 1.95 -14.89
CA GLU A 258 -16.12 1.37 -15.56
C GLU A 258 -16.11 -0.17 -15.56
N GLU A 259 -14.95 -0.79 -15.76
CA GLU A 259 -14.83 -2.26 -15.73
C GLU A 259 -14.98 -2.77 -14.30
N GLY A 260 -14.36 -2.09 -13.34
CA GLY A 260 -14.53 -2.37 -11.92
C GLY A 260 -15.97 -2.21 -11.43
N ALA A 261 -16.71 -1.22 -11.93
CA ALA A 261 -18.10 -0.97 -11.54
C ALA A 261 -19.01 -2.19 -11.79
N LYS A 262 -18.76 -2.95 -12.88
CA LYS A 262 -19.54 -4.13 -13.25
C LYS A 262 -19.49 -5.24 -12.21
N ILE A 263 -18.45 -5.28 -11.37
CA ILE A 263 -18.24 -6.35 -10.37
C ILE A 263 -18.59 -5.93 -8.94
N VAL A 264 -18.78 -4.64 -8.65
CA VAL A 264 -18.99 -4.11 -7.29
C VAL A 264 -20.10 -4.86 -6.55
N GLN A 265 -21.26 -5.04 -7.19
CA GLN A 265 -22.39 -5.73 -6.55
C GLN A 265 -22.03 -7.17 -6.16
N LYS A 266 -21.35 -7.91 -7.05
CA LYS A 266 -20.88 -9.27 -6.79
C LYS A 266 -19.92 -9.32 -5.59
N LEU A 267 -19.01 -8.34 -5.47
CA LEU A 267 -18.07 -8.27 -4.35
C LEU A 267 -18.80 -8.01 -3.02
N VAL A 268 -19.79 -7.11 -3.01
CA VAL A 268 -20.62 -6.84 -1.82
C VAL A 268 -21.46 -8.05 -1.44
N ASP A 269 -22.04 -8.75 -2.42
CA ASP A 269 -22.83 -9.95 -2.16
C ASP A 269 -21.95 -11.07 -1.58
N LYS A 270 -20.74 -11.26 -2.11
CA LYS A 270 -19.75 -12.19 -1.55
C LYS A 270 -19.35 -11.79 -0.12
N ALA A 271 -19.13 -10.51 0.14
CA ALA A 271 -18.81 -10.02 1.48
C ALA A 271 -19.94 -10.34 2.48
N LYS A 272 -21.20 -10.10 2.10
CA LYS A 272 -22.37 -10.47 2.92
C LYS A 272 -22.43 -11.99 3.15
N ALA A 273 -22.24 -12.79 2.11
CA ALA A 273 -22.25 -14.25 2.22
C ALA A 273 -21.17 -14.78 3.17
N ASN A 274 -20.00 -14.12 3.21
CA ASN A 274 -18.88 -14.47 4.07
C ASN A 274 -18.89 -13.75 5.42
N ASN A 275 -19.94 -12.99 5.75
CA ASN A 275 -20.04 -12.18 6.97
C ASN A 275 -18.89 -11.17 7.14
N VAL A 276 -18.41 -10.61 6.03
CA VAL A 276 -17.38 -9.57 6.00
C VAL A 276 -18.04 -8.20 6.06
N THR A 277 -17.61 -7.37 7.01
CA THR A 277 -18.03 -5.96 7.08
C THR A 277 -17.16 -5.10 6.17
N ILE A 278 -17.75 -4.53 5.11
CA ILE A 278 -17.07 -3.55 4.25
C ILE A 278 -17.32 -2.15 4.80
N THR A 279 -16.25 -1.38 4.99
CA THR A 279 -16.29 0.02 5.42
C THR A 279 -15.76 0.92 4.29
N LEU A 280 -16.60 1.85 3.82
CA LEU A 280 -16.29 2.85 2.80
C LEU A 280 -16.21 4.25 3.42
N PRO A 281 -15.54 5.24 2.80
CA PRO A 281 -15.54 6.62 3.28
C PRO A 281 -16.97 7.17 3.31
N VAL A 282 -17.28 7.97 4.33
CA VAL A 282 -18.57 8.69 4.49
C VAL A 282 -18.45 10.19 4.23
N ASP A 283 -17.22 10.69 4.17
CA ASP A 283 -16.84 12.04 3.80
C ASP A 283 -15.45 12.04 3.15
N VAL A 284 -15.19 13.05 2.33
CA VAL A 284 -13.96 13.16 1.53
C VAL A 284 -13.46 14.59 1.47
N VAL A 285 -12.14 14.73 1.34
CA VAL A 285 -11.47 15.97 1.01
C VAL A 285 -11.39 16.07 -0.51
N THR A 286 -11.85 17.18 -1.07
CA THR A 286 -11.89 17.41 -2.51
C THR A 286 -10.85 18.44 -2.95
N GLY A 287 -10.46 18.37 -4.22
CA GLY A 287 -9.67 19.39 -4.92
C GLY A 287 -10.33 19.77 -6.24
N ASP A 288 -10.12 21.01 -6.68
CA ASP A 288 -10.57 21.51 -8.00
C ASP A 288 -9.73 20.98 -9.17
N LYS A 289 -8.54 20.44 -8.89
CA LYS A 289 -7.61 19.81 -9.85
C LYS A 289 -6.72 18.78 -9.17
N PHE A 290 -6.10 17.91 -9.97
CA PHE A 290 -5.09 16.96 -9.48
C PHE A 290 -3.72 17.64 -9.36
N ALA A 291 -3.52 18.42 -8.30
CA ALA A 291 -2.25 19.07 -8.01
C ALA A 291 -2.11 19.37 -6.51
N GLU A 292 -0.88 19.49 -6.02
CA GLU A 292 -0.62 19.84 -4.62
C GLU A 292 -1.23 21.20 -4.23
N ASN A 293 -1.24 22.16 -5.17
CA ASN A 293 -1.80 23.51 -4.98
C ASN A 293 -3.28 23.64 -5.40
N ALA A 294 -4.03 22.55 -5.39
CA ALA A 294 -5.47 22.57 -5.63
C ALA A 294 -6.20 23.35 -4.52
N ALA A 295 -7.30 24.03 -4.88
CA ALA A 295 -8.22 24.59 -3.91
C ALA A 295 -8.94 23.44 -3.21
N VAL A 296 -8.80 23.37 -1.88
CA VAL A 296 -9.33 22.27 -1.07
C VAL A 296 -10.78 22.54 -0.66
N GLY A 297 -11.62 21.51 -0.76
CA GLY A 297 -12.99 21.49 -0.26
C GLY A 297 -13.32 20.19 0.50
N GLN A 298 -14.58 20.02 0.90
CA GLN A 298 -15.07 18.81 1.55
C GLN A 298 -16.45 18.41 1.00
N ALA A 299 -16.73 17.10 0.99
CA ALA A 299 -18.02 16.53 0.59
C ALA A 299 -18.39 15.33 1.46
N THR A 300 -19.68 15.01 1.57
CA THR A 300 -20.19 13.86 2.33
C THR A 300 -20.95 12.87 1.43
N VAL A 301 -21.05 11.61 1.83
CA VAL A 301 -21.84 10.60 1.11
C VAL A 301 -23.33 10.88 1.24
N GLU A 302 -23.80 11.26 2.44
CA GLU A 302 -25.22 11.57 2.68
C GLU A 302 -25.72 12.71 1.79
N SER A 303 -24.88 13.72 1.54
CA SER A 303 -25.24 14.79 0.63
C SER A 303 -25.31 14.37 -0.84
N GLY A 304 -24.64 13.29 -1.25
CA GLY A 304 -24.59 12.82 -2.65
C GLY A 304 -25.74 11.94 -3.11
N ILE A 305 -26.70 11.61 -2.24
CA ILE A 305 -27.85 10.74 -2.57
C ILE A 305 -29.05 11.62 -2.93
N PRO A 306 -29.53 11.65 -4.19
CA PRO A 306 -30.72 12.41 -4.56
C PRO A 306 -31.97 11.90 -3.80
N ALA A 307 -32.86 12.81 -3.41
CA ALA A 307 -34.13 12.48 -2.75
C ALA A 307 -35.06 11.69 -3.70
N GLY A 308 -34.84 10.38 -3.86
CA GLY A 308 -35.63 9.54 -4.78
C GLY A 308 -35.53 8.02 -4.59
N SER A 309 -34.55 7.48 -3.85
CA SER A 309 -34.38 6.03 -3.68
C SER A 309 -34.70 5.55 -2.26
N MET A 310 -35.99 5.40 -1.95
CA MET A 310 -36.40 4.52 -0.84
C MET A 310 -36.18 3.06 -1.26
N LEU A 311 -35.48 2.26 -0.44
CA LEU A 311 -36.05 1.06 0.17
C LEU A 311 -35.12 0.36 1.19
N SER A 312 -35.74 0.02 2.32
CA SER A 312 -35.34 -0.93 3.37
C SER A 312 -34.37 -0.48 4.48
N GLN A 313 -34.88 0.35 5.40
CA GLN A 313 -34.50 0.22 6.81
C GLN A 313 -35.73 -0.21 7.62
N ARG A 314 -35.77 -1.50 7.97
CA ARG A 314 -36.54 -2.01 9.11
C ARG A 314 -35.58 -2.12 10.29
N ALA A 315 -36.04 -1.62 11.45
CA ALA A 315 -35.46 -1.72 12.79
C ALA A 315 -34.08 -1.05 12.95
N SER A 316 -33.94 0.08 13.65
CA SER A 316 -34.20 0.19 15.09
C SER A 316 -34.20 1.68 15.48
N GLY A 317 -35.18 2.13 16.26
CA GLY A 317 -35.23 3.52 16.73
C GLY A 317 -36.65 4.06 16.86
N PHE A 318 -37.48 3.34 17.59
CA PHE A 318 -38.78 3.79 18.08
C PHE A 318 -38.56 5.03 19.00
N LEU A 319 -39.47 6.01 18.90
CA LEU A 319 -39.67 7.19 19.77
C LEU A 319 -38.75 8.41 19.56
N LEU A 320 -39.13 9.32 18.64
CA LEU A 320 -39.48 10.74 18.97
C LEU A 320 -39.84 11.64 17.77
N LYS A 321 -40.36 11.12 16.64
CA LYS A 321 -40.71 11.98 15.48
C LYS A 321 -42.14 11.88 14.96
N LYS A 322 -42.96 10.97 15.48
CA LYS A 322 -44.30 10.71 14.91
C LYS A 322 -45.43 11.60 15.44
N GLU A 323 -45.18 12.42 16.46
CA GLU A 323 -46.15 13.40 17.01
C GLU A 323 -46.02 14.80 16.36
N LEU A 324 -44.84 15.19 15.85
CA LEU A 324 -44.61 16.56 15.35
C LEU A 324 -45.02 16.78 13.88
N THR A 325 -45.14 15.72 13.09
CA THR A 325 -45.45 15.84 11.65
C THR A 325 -46.95 15.92 11.35
N TYR A 326 -47.82 15.49 12.27
CA TYR A 326 -49.27 15.59 12.07
C TYR A 326 -49.80 17.01 12.30
N PHE A 327 -49.07 17.86 13.02
CA PHE A 327 -49.42 19.27 13.22
C PHE A 327 -49.05 20.18 12.03
N ALA A 328 -48.01 19.82 11.25
CA ALA A 328 -47.48 20.68 10.18
C ALA A 328 -48.21 20.54 8.83
N LYS A 329 -48.97 19.47 8.60
CA LYS A 329 -49.69 19.23 7.32
C LYS A 329 -51.10 19.83 7.25
N ALA A 330 -51.55 20.54 8.28
CA ALA A 330 -52.84 21.26 8.26
C ALA A 330 -52.73 22.70 7.70
N LEU A 331 -51.55 23.18 7.31
CA LEU A 331 -51.37 24.56 6.85
C LEU A 331 -50.68 24.64 5.49
N VAL A 332 -51.49 24.59 4.42
CA VAL A 332 -51.22 25.16 3.09
C VAL A 332 -50.91 24.16 1.96
N SER A 333 -51.96 23.92 1.16
CA SER A 333 -51.94 23.69 -0.30
C SER A 333 -52.31 25.04 -0.99
N PRO A 334 -52.25 25.20 -2.33
CA PRO A 334 -51.29 26.04 -3.02
C PRO A 334 -51.94 27.29 -3.65
N GLU A 335 -51.20 28.40 -3.74
CA GLU A 335 -51.13 29.28 -4.92
C GLU A 335 -50.16 30.45 -4.63
N ARG A 336 -49.26 30.73 -5.58
CA ARG A 336 -48.23 31.79 -5.50
C ARG A 336 -48.87 33.16 -5.85
N PRO A 337 -48.30 34.29 -5.36
CA PRO A 337 -47.17 34.92 -6.05
C PRO A 337 -45.98 35.20 -5.12
N PHE A 338 -44.83 34.65 -5.50
CA PHE A 338 -43.53 34.71 -4.83
C PHE A 338 -42.72 35.83 -5.51
N LEU A 339 -42.54 36.98 -4.85
CA LEU A 339 -41.37 37.88 -5.01
C LEU A 339 -41.39 39.13 -4.09
N ALA A 340 -42.48 39.45 -3.39
CA ALA A 340 -42.54 40.62 -2.51
C ALA A 340 -42.30 40.34 -1.00
N ILE A 341 -42.13 39.08 -0.58
CA ILE A 341 -41.96 38.71 0.84
C ILE A 341 -40.49 38.38 1.19
N LEU A 342 -39.62 38.21 0.19
CA LEU A 342 -38.20 37.89 0.43
C LEU A 342 -37.41 39.10 0.95
N GLU A 343 -37.84 40.34 0.65
CA GLU A 343 -37.20 41.56 1.18
C GLU A 343 -37.61 41.90 2.62
N ALA A 344 -38.76 41.42 3.11
CA ALA A 344 -39.22 41.73 4.47
C ALA A 344 -38.62 40.84 5.57
N LYS A 345 -38.18 39.60 5.25
CA LYS A 345 -37.67 38.65 6.26
C LYS A 345 -36.16 38.69 6.50
N VAL A 346 -35.41 39.44 5.69
CA VAL A 346 -33.97 39.69 5.92
C VAL A 346 -33.78 40.91 6.83
N ALA A 347 -34.64 41.94 6.69
CA ALA A 347 -34.60 43.14 7.53
C ALA A 347 -34.90 42.85 9.02
N ASP A 348 -35.92 42.03 9.32
CA ASP A 348 -36.29 41.71 10.72
C ASP A 348 -35.22 40.89 11.46
N LYS A 349 -34.41 40.09 10.74
CA LYS A 349 -33.31 39.33 11.34
C LYS A 349 -32.05 40.16 11.54
N ILE A 350 -31.81 41.16 10.69
CA ILE A 350 -30.71 42.12 10.87
C ILE A 350 -31.00 43.05 12.05
N GLN A 351 -32.23 43.55 12.17
CA GLN A 351 -32.64 44.39 13.31
C GLN A 351 -32.55 43.64 14.66
N LEU A 352 -32.85 42.33 14.66
CA LEU A 352 -32.70 41.50 15.87
C LEU A 352 -31.22 41.32 16.27
N ILE A 353 -30.31 41.24 15.30
CA ILE A 353 -28.87 41.11 15.52
C ILE A 353 -28.28 42.44 15.99
N GLU A 354 -28.69 43.58 15.41
CA GLU A 354 -28.27 44.92 15.85
C GLU A 354 -28.75 45.21 17.28
N ASN A 355 -30.01 44.89 17.61
CA ASN A 355 -30.56 45.02 18.96
C ASN A 355 -29.88 44.10 20.00
N MET A 356 -29.31 42.97 19.56
CA MET A 356 -28.52 42.09 20.42
C MET A 356 -27.10 42.62 20.63
N LEU A 357 -26.50 43.26 19.62
CA LEU A 357 -25.18 43.89 19.71
C LEU A 357 -25.20 45.14 20.61
N ASP A 358 -26.28 45.95 20.55
CA ASP A 358 -26.45 47.10 21.44
C ASP A 358 -26.63 46.69 22.91
N LYS A 359 -27.35 45.59 23.17
CA LYS A 359 -27.47 45.02 24.54
C LYS A 359 -26.17 44.42 25.07
N VAL A 360 -25.32 43.88 24.18
CA VAL A 360 -23.97 43.44 24.54
C VAL A 360 -23.07 44.64 24.86
N ASN A 361 -23.24 45.76 24.16
CA ASN A 361 -22.53 47.02 24.47
C ASN A 361 -22.99 47.66 25.79
N GLU A 362 -24.28 47.63 26.12
CA GLU A 362 -24.80 48.11 27.41
C GLU A 362 -24.29 47.25 28.60
N MET A 363 -24.12 45.93 28.39
CA MET A 363 -23.54 45.02 29.39
C MET A 363 -22.04 45.25 29.63
N ILE A 364 -21.32 45.92 28.71
CA ILE A 364 -19.88 46.22 28.82
C ILE A 364 -19.63 47.48 29.68
N ILE A 365 -20.61 48.38 29.83
CA ILE A 365 -20.45 49.65 30.59
C ILE A 365 -20.72 49.45 32.10
N GLY A 366 -21.40 48.38 32.50
CA GLY A 366 -21.62 48.00 33.91
C GLY A 366 -20.48 47.15 34.47
N GLY A 367 -19.38 47.79 34.87
CA GLY A 367 -18.13 47.15 35.27
C GLY A 367 -18.27 45.91 36.18
N GLY A 368 -17.70 44.79 35.71
CA GLY A 368 -17.54 43.59 36.54
C GLY A 368 -17.29 42.27 35.82
N MET A 369 -16.27 42.18 34.94
CA MET A 369 -15.48 40.95 34.62
C MET A 369 -14.61 41.16 33.36
N ALA A 370 -13.71 42.14 33.38
CA ALA A 370 -12.83 42.42 32.25
C ALA A 370 -11.71 41.37 32.03
N PHE A 371 -11.50 40.44 32.97
CA PHE A 371 -10.37 39.50 32.93
C PHE A 371 -10.67 38.18 32.20
N THR A 372 -11.94 37.78 32.08
CA THR A 372 -12.35 36.52 31.44
C THR A 372 -12.54 36.68 29.93
N PHE A 373 -12.98 37.87 29.48
CA PHE A 373 -13.22 38.17 28.06
C PHE A 373 -11.91 38.40 27.26
N LEU A 374 -10.90 39.01 27.88
CA LEU A 374 -9.57 39.20 27.26
C LEU A 374 -8.84 37.87 27.02
N LYS A 375 -9.09 36.85 27.86
CA LYS A 375 -8.52 35.50 27.70
C LYS A 375 -9.15 34.73 26.54
N VAL A 376 -10.41 35.02 26.21
CA VAL A 376 -11.12 34.43 25.07
C VAL A 376 -10.68 35.11 23.77
N LEU A 377 -10.49 36.43 23.77
CA LEU A 377 -9.99 37.17 22.59
C LEU A 377 -8.52 36.86 22.27
N ASN A 378 -7.64 36.74 23.26
CA ASN A 378 -6.24 36.33 23.02
C ASN A 378 -6.12 34.87 22.53
N ASN A 379 -7.09 34.01 22.82
CA ASN A 379 -7.17 32.66 22.24
C ASN A 379 -7.76 32.65 20.81
N MET A 380 -8.39 33.73 20.36
CA MET A 380 -8.89 33.88 18.99
C MET A 380 -7.85 34.48 18.04
N GLU A 381 -6.93 35.34 18.51
CA GLU A 381 -5.83 35.83 17.68
C GLU A 381 -4.80 34.74 17.33
N GLY A 382 -4.62 33.74 18.21
CA GLY A 382 -3.79 32.56 17.94
C GLY A 382 -4.35 31.60 16.88
N ILE A 383 -5.63 31.75 16.51
CA ILE A 383 -6.31 30.92 15.49
C ILE A 383 -6.21 31.59 14.09
N LEU A 384 -5.84 32.86 14.01
CA LEU A 384 -5.78 33.62 12.75
C LEU A 384 -4.39 33.65 12.08
N GLN A 385 -3.41 32.91 12.61
CA GLN A 385 -2.15 32.64 11.91
C GLN A 385 -2.09 31.18 11.44
N ASN A 386 -2.93 30.82 10.48
CA ASN A 386 -2.62 29.77 9.52
C ASN A 386 -3.38 30.04 8.22
N ALA A 387 -2.62 30.12 7.13
CA ALA A 387 -3.08 30.52 5.81
C ALA A 387 -4.15 29.56 5.25
N ALA A 388 -5.17 30.17 4.63
CA ALA A 388 -6.07 29.64 3.60
C ALA A 388 -6.45 28.15 3.69
N VAL A 389 -7.52 27.85 4.45
CA VAL A 389 -8.32 26.63 4.22
C VAL A 389 -9.77 27.08 4.08
N GLY A 390 -10.31 26.95 2.87
CA GLY A 390 -11.70 27.30 2.56
C GLY A 390 -12.68 26.34 3.25
N GLN A 391 -13.74 26.89 3.84
CA GLN A 391 -14.91 26.11 4.23
C GLN A 391 -15.74 25.79 2.98
N ALA A 392 -16.06 24.51 2.78
CA ALA A 392 -17.04 24.10 1.78
C ALA A 392 -17.91 22.97 2.32
N THR A 393 -19.22 23.20 2.32
CA THR A 393 -20.25 22.16 2.42
C THR A 393 -20.88 22.03 1.05
N VAL A 394 -20.83 20.84 0.43
CA VAL A 394 -21.63 20.60 -0.77
C VAL A 394 -22.67 19.52 -0.51
N GLU A 395 -23.92 19.97 -0.56
CA GLU A 395 -25.16 19.26 -0.27
C GLU A 395 -25.64 18.34 -1.44
N SER A 396 -24.75 17.99 -2.38
CA SER A 396 -25.08 17.12 -3.53
C SER A 396 -24.00 16.09 -3.89
N GLY A 397 -23.12 15.69 -2.95
CA GLY A 397 -21.98 14.83 -3.25
C GLY A 397 -20.77 15.66 -3.70
N ILE A 398 -19.91 15.12 -4.57
CA ILE A 398 -18.76 15.88 -5.08
C ILE A 398 -19.21 16.73 -6.28
N PRO A 399 -19.02 18.07 -6.25
CA PRO A 399 -19.41 18.95 -7.35
C PRO A 399 -18.78 18.58 -8.70
N ALA A 400 -19.48 18.89 -9.79
CA ALA A 400 -18.88 18.88 -11.12
C ALA A 400 -17.59 19.73 -11.16
N GLY A 401 -16.53 19.19 -11.78
CA GLY A 401 -15.22 19.83 -11.84
C GLY A 401 -14.32 19.58 -10.62
N SER A 402 -14.87 19.23 -9.46
CA SER A 402 -14.09 18.82 -8.27
C SER A 402 -13.86 17.31 -8.25
N MET A 403 -12.84 16.85 -7.54
CA MET A 403 -12.53 15.43 -7.34
C MET A 403 -12.13 15.13 -5.91
N GLY A 404 -12.49 13.96 -5.40
CA GLY A 404 -12.05 13.50 -4.08
C GLY A 404 -10.61 12.98 -4.14
N LEU A 405 -9.77 13.46 -3.23
CA LEU A 405 -8.32 13.19 -3.22
C LEU A 405 -7.82 12.61 -1.89
N ASP A 406 -8.59 12.74 -0.81
CA ASP A 406 -8.32 12.08 0.48
C ASP A 406 -9.63 11.82 1.22
N VAL A 407 -9.57 11.00 2.27
CA VAL A 407 -10.72 10.72 3.14
C VAL A 407 -10.93 11.85 4.16
N GLY A 408 -12.19 12.17 4.44
CA GLY A 408 -12.56 13.23 5.37
C GLY A 408 -12.42 12.82 6.84
N GLU A 409 -12.69 13.77 7.76
CA GLU A 409 -12.45 13.58 9.19
C GLU A 409 -13.34 12.52 9.83
N LYS A 410 -14.60 12.40 9.38
CA LYS A 410 -15.51 11.36 9.89
C LYS A 410 -15.04 9.98 9.46
N SER A 411 -14.61 9.85 8.21
CA SER A 411 -14.05 8.62 7.65
C SER A 411 -12.75 8.23 8.35
N ILE A 412 -11.88 9.20 8.65
CA ILE A 412 -10.66 8.97 9.44
C ILE A 412 -11.00 8.38 10.80
N ALA A 413 -11.95 8.99 11.53
CA ALA A 413 -12.35 8.50 12.86
C ALA A 413 -12.91 7.07 12.79
N MET A 414 -13.82 6.81 11.85
CA MET A 414 -14.40 5.49 11.63
C MET A 414 -13.35 4.43 11.26
N PHE A 415 -12.43 4.76 10.35
CA PHE A 415 -11.35 3.85 9.96
C PHE A 415 -10.42 3.56 11.12
N ALA A 416 -10.10 4.56 11.95
CA ALA A 416 -9.28 4.37 13.14
C ALA A 416 -9.93 3.42 14.17
N GLU A 417 -11.25 3.48 14.35
CA GLU A 417 -11.98 2.53 15.20
C GLU A 417 -11.91 1.10 14.68
N VAL A 418 -12.12 0.91 13.36
CA VAL A 418 -12.03 -0.40 12.70
C VAL A 418 -10.61 -0.98 12.82
N ILE A 419 -9.59 -0.15 12.61
CA ILE A 419 -8.18 -0.54 12.76
C ILE A 419 -7.86 -0.89 14.21
N GLY A 420 -8.34 -0.10 15.17
CA GLY A 420 -8.02 -0.26 16.59
C GLY A 420 -8.52 -1.56 17.22
N ARG A 421 -9.55 -2.19 16.66
CA ARG A 421 -10.08 -3.49 17.14
C ARG A 421 -9.45 -4.71 16.46
N ALA A 422 -8.74 -4.52 15.35
CA ALA A 422 -8.15 -5.63 14.59
C ALA A 422 -7.00 -6.31 15.35
N LYS A 423 -6.86 -7.63 15.18
CA LYS A 423 -5.74 -8.43 15.69
C LYS A 423 -4.76 -8.82 14.60
N THR A 424 -5.24 -8.94 13.36
CA THR A 424 -4.40 -9.06 12.18
C THR A 424 -4.81 -7.97 11.19
N ILE A 425 -3.85 -7.26 10.60
CA ILE A 425 -4.06 -6.19 9.63
C ILE A 425 -3.19 -6.46 8.40
N VAL A 426 -3.79 -6.49 7.22
CA VAL A 426 -3.07 -6.43 5.94
C VAL A 426 -3.46 -5.13 5.25
N TRP A 427 -2.49 -4.25 4.97
CA TRP A 427 -2.73 -2.98 4.30
C TRP A 427 -2.05 -2.91 2.94
N ASN A 428 -2.84 -2.74 1.88
CA ASN A 428 -2.39 -2.61 0.50
C ASN A 428 -3.09 -1.44 -0.22
N GLY A 429 -2.46 -0.27 -0.19
CA GLY A 429 -2.85 0.94 -0.92
C GLY A 429 -3.35 2.05 0.02
N PRO A 430 -2.86 3.29 -0.12
CA PRO A 430 -3.27 4.41 0.71
C PRO A 430 -4.72 4.86 0.43
N PRO A 431 -5.40 5.48 1.41
CA PRO A 431 -6.75 6.00 1.27
C PRO A 431 -6.85 7.33 0.50
N GLY A 432 -5.73 7.98 0.18
CA GLY A 432 -5.68 9.29 -0.47
C GLY A 432 -4.34 9.54 -1.18
N VAL A 433 -4.23 10.68 -1.87
CA VAL A 433 -3.05 11.12 -2.64
C VAL A 433 -1.99 11.70 -1.69
N PHE A 434 -1.37 10.81 -0.92
CA PHE A 434 -0.49 11.15 0.20
C PHE A 434 0.79 11.89 -0.21
N GLU A 435 1.14 11.88 -1.49
CA GLU A 435 2.25 12.61 -2.07
C GLU A 435 2.07 14.12 -1.89
N PHE A 436 0.83 14.61 -1.97
CA PHE A 436 0.48 16.01 -1.82
C PHE A 436 0.14 16.31 -0.35
N ALA A 437 0.79 17.33 0.23
CA ALA A 437 0.61 17.64 1.65
C ALA A 437 -0.86 17.83 2.05
N ASN A 438 -1.64 18.53 1.22
CA ASN A 438 -3.06 18.81 1.42
C ASN A 438 -3.97 17.57 1.41
N PHE A 439 -3.50 16.44 0.87
CA PHE A 439 -4.28 15.20 0.69
C PHE A 439 -3.61 13.99 1.36
N SER A 440 -2.80 14.26 2.40
CA SER A 440 -2.01 13.25 3.11
C SER A 440 -2.54 12.88 4.50
N LYS A 441 -3.50 13.64 5.02
CA LYS A 441 -4.00 13.52 6.41
C LYS A 441 -4.66 12.17 6.66
N GLY A 442 -5.48 11.68 5.73
CA GLY A 442 -6.15 10.38 5.82
C GLY A 442 -5.15 9.24 5.89
N THR A 443 -4.20 9.22 4.96
CA THR A 443 -3.13 8.22 4.93
C THR A 443 -2.28 8.23 6.20
N LYS A 444 -1.87 9.42 6.69
CA LYS A 444 -1.11 9.54 7.93
C LYS A 444 -1.88 9.02 9.13
N SER A 445 -3.16 9.40 9.26
CA SER A 445 -4.01 9.03 10.39
C SER A 445 -4.27 7.52 10.44
N MET A 446 -4.48 6.89 9.29
CA MET A 446 -4.59 5.43 9.22
C MET A 446 -3.28 4.73 9.58
N MET A 447 -2.12 5.25 9.15
CA MET A 447 -0.82 4.71 9.56
C MET A 447 -0.62 4.79 11.07
N ASP A 448 -0.98 5.91 11.69
CA ASP A 448 -0.89 6.07 13.15
C ASP A 448 -1.82 5.10 13.88
N ALA A 449 -3.02 4.86 13.36
CA ALA A 449 -3.94 3.86 13.89
C ALA A 449 -3.36 2.44 13.78
N VAL A 450 -2.75 2.09 12.64
CA VAL A 450 -2.11 0.77 12.44
C VAL A 450 -0.92 0.58 13.37
N VAL A 451 -0.07 1.59 13.52
CA VAL A 451 1.04 1.59 14.47
C VAL A 451 0.52 1.38 15.90
N LYS A 452 -0.50 2.14 16.31
CA LYS A 452 -1.11 1.99 17.63
C LYS A 452 -1.68 0.60 17.87
N ALA A 453 -2.39 0.02 16.88
CA ALA A 453 -2.90 -1.34 16.96
C ALA A 453 -1.76 -2.36 17.09
N THR A 454 -0.65 -2.16 16.35
CA THR A 454 0.53 -3.01 16.41
C THR A 454 1.20 -2.97 17.79
N GLN A 455 1.36 -1.77 18.36
CA GLN A 455 1.85 -1.59 19.73
C GLN A 455 0.93 -2.22 20.78
N GLY A 456 -0.38 -2.30 20.48
CA GLY A 456 -1.39 -3.03 21.26
C GLY A 456 -1.40 -4.54 21.05
N GLY A 457 -0.45 -5.09 20.28
CA GLY A 457 -0.28 -6.54 20.06
C GLY A 457 -0.87 -7.08 18.76
N ALA A 458 -1.45 -6.25 17.89
CA ALA A 458 -1.91 -6.70 16.58
C ALA A 458 -0.72 -7.03 15.66
N THR A 459 -0.88 -8.02 14.79
CA THR A 459 0.05 -8.27 13.69
C THR A 459 -0.31 -7.39 12.50
N SER A 460 0.57 -6.50 12.06
CA SER A 460 0.37 -5.63 10.90
C SER A 460 1.35 -5.94 9.76
N ILE A 461 0.80 -6.12 8.56
CA ILE A 461 1.54 -6.39 7.34
C ILE A 461 1.25 -5.28 6.33
N ILE A 462 2.28 -4.48 6.03
CA ILE A 462 2.24 -3.43 5.01
C ILE A 462 2.70 -4.04 3.69
N GLY A 463 1.84 -3.95 2.67
CA GLY A 463 2.11 -4.44 1.33
C GLY A 463 1.85 -3.38 0.25
N GLY A 464 2.46 -3.58 -0.92
CA GLY A 464 2.39 -2.64 -2.05
C GLY A 464 3.40 -1.50 -1.93
N GLY A 465 3.89 -1.02 -3.08
CA GLY A 465 4.96 0.00 -3.14
C GLY A 465 4.56 1.33 -2.50
N ASP A 466 3.33 1.79 -2.75
CA ASP A 466 2.86 3.08 -2.24
C ASP A 466 2.68 3.04 -0.72
N THR A 467 2.10 1.97 -0.17
CA THR A 467 1.95 1.81 1.28
C THR A 467 3.30 1.68 2.00
N ALA A 468 4.27 0.97 1.39
CA ALA A 468 5.63 0.91 1.91
C ALA A 468 6.30 2.29 1.90
N THR A 469 6.08 3.07 0.84
CA THR A 469 6.56 4.46 0.73
C THR A 469 5.91 5.35 1.80
N CYS A 470 4.64 5.13 2.14
CA CYS A 470 3.99 5.81 3.27
C CYS A 470 4.69 5.48 4.60
N ALA A 471 5.03 4.21 4.84
CA ALA A 471 5.72 3.80 6.07
C ALA A 471 7.09 4.47 6.20
N ALA A 472 7.86 4.55 5.09
CA ALA A 472 9.13 5.26 5.04
C ALA A 472 8.95 6.77 5.25
N LYS A 473 8.01 7.40 4.54
CA LYS A 473 7.72 8.85 4.64
C LYS A 473 7.40 9.27 6.08
N TYR A 474 6.73 8.40 6.84
CA TYR A 474 6.30 8.69 8.22
C TYR A 474 7.20 8.08 9.30
N ASN A 475 8.32 7.45 8.93
CA ASN A 475 9.25 6.77 9.84
C ASN A 475 8.52 5.78 10.76
N THR A 476 7.78 4.85 10.15
CA THR A 476 7.00 3.82 10.85
C THR A 476 7.36 2.39 10.46
N GLU A 477 8.39 2.18 9.64
CA GLU A 477 8.81 0.86 9.17
C GLU A 477 9.19 -0.09 10.33
N ASP A 478 9.78 0.47 11.38
CA ASP A 478 10.16 -0.21 12.62
C ASP A 478 9.02 -0.30 13.66
N LYS A 479 7.88 0.35 13.38
CA LYS A 479 6.72 0.45 14.30
C LYS A 479 5.55 -0.44 13.88
N VAL A 480 5.62 -1.06 12.71
CA VAL A 480 4.69 -2.08 12.22
C VAL A 480 5.34 -3.45 12.28
N SER A 481 4.57 -4.55 12.24
CA SER A 481 5.17 -5.88 12.38
C SER A 481 6.02 -6.27 11.17
N HIS A 482 5.55 -5.94 9.97
CA HIS A 482 6.25 -6.25 8.73
C HIS A 482 5.92 -5.28 7.59
N VAL A 483 6.96 -4.75 6.95
CA VAL A 483 6.84 -4.05 5.66
C VAL A 483 7.39 -4.98 4.58
N SER A 484 6.51 -5.47 3.72
CA SER A 484 6.89 -6.35 2.62
C SER A 484 7.66 -5.59 1.55
N THR A 485 8.72 -6.23 1.05
CA THR A 485 9.52 -5.79 -0.10
C THR A 485 9.13 -6.52 -1.39
N GLY A 486 8.18 -7.44 -1.31
CA GLY A 486 7.79 -8.34 -2.40
C GLY A 486 7.08 -7.67 -3.57
N GLY A 487 6.52 -6.47 -3.40
CA GLY A 487 5.79 -5.76 -4.45
C GLY A 487 4.73 -6.65 -5.11
N GLY A 488 4.90 -6.95 -6.40
CA GLY A 488 4.03 -7.84 -7.15
C GLY A 488 3.95 -9.27 -6.59
N ALA A 489 5.02 -9.81 -6.00
CA ALA A 489 4.99 -11.14 -5.38
C ALA A 489 4.06 -11.20 -4.16
N SER A 490 4.04 -10.14 -3.36
CA SER A 490 3.10 -10.04 -2.23
C SER A 490 1.66 -9.91 -2.70
N LEU A 491 1.44 -9.14 -3.77
CA LEU A 491 0.11 -9.01 -4.35
C LEU A 491 -0.40 -10.36 -4.86
N GLU A 492 0.39 -11.05 -5.67
CA GLU A 492 0.01 -12.37 -6.19
C GLU A 492 -0.22 -13.41 -5.07
N LEU A 493 0.59 -13.36 -4.00
CA LEU A 493 0.36 -14.20 -2.82
C LEU A 493 -0.96 -13.87 -2.11
N LEU A 494 -1.26 -12.58 -1.94
CA LEU A 494 -2.53 -12.12 -1.36
C LEU A 494 -3.73 -12.35 -2.30
N GLU A 495 -3.51 -12.55 -3.60
CA GLU A 495 -4.50 -13.02 -4.58
C GLU A 495 -4.71 -14.54 -4.54
N GLY A 496 -3.90 -15.26 -3.76
CA GLY A 496 -3.98 -16.72 -3.62
C GLY A 496 -3.25 -17.48 -4.72
N LYS A 497 -2.38 -16.83 -5.51
CA LYS A 497 -1.59 -17.49 -6.54
C LYS A 497 -0.41 -18.25 -5.94
N ASP A 498 0.00 -19.29 -6.65
CA ASP A 498 1.24 -19.97 -6.34
C ASP A 498 2.45 -19.16 -6.83
N LEU A 499 3.46 -18.99 -5.97
CA LEU A 499 4.70 -18.28 -6.28
C LEU A 499 5.76 -19.32 -6.72
N PRO A 500 6.15 -19.38 -8.01
CA PRO A 500 7.07 -20.40 -8.51
C PRO A 500 8.39 -20.48 -7.74
N GLY A 501 8.98 -19.34 -7.37
CA GLY A 501 10.24 -19.28 -6.61
C GLY A 501 10.12 -19.73 -5.15
N VAL A 502 8.92 -19.71 -4.57
CA VAL A 502 8.65 -20.30 -3.24
C VAL A 502 8.37 -21.80 -3.37
N ALA A 503 7.60 -22.19 -4.39
CA ALA A 503 7.29 -23.59 -4.67
C ALA A 503 8.55 -24.41 -4.99
N ALA A 504 9.56 -23.78 -5.60
CA ALA A 504 10.85 -24.41 -5.89
C ALA A 504 11.71 -24.69 -4.65
N LEU A 505 11.41 -24.09 -3.49
CA LEU A 505 12.14 -24.35 -2.25
C LEU A 505 11.82 -25.74 -1.68
N SER A 506 12.82 -26.34 -1.04
CA SER A 506 12.66 -27.57 -0.26
C SER A 506 11.71 -27.34 0.91
N ASP A 507 10.96 -28.38 1.29
CA ASP A 507 10.14 -28.35 2.51
C ASP A 507 11.04 -28.36 3.76
N ALA A 508 10.52 -27.79 4.85
CA ALA A 508 11.24 -27.60 6.11
C ALA A 508 11.33 -28.86 6.97
#